data_AF-A0A0M5IZB1-F1
#
_entry.id   AF-A0A0M5IZB1-F1
#
_cell.length_a   1.000
_cell.length_b   1.000
_cell.length_c   1.000
_cell.angle_alpha   90.00
_cell.angle_beta   90.00
_cell.angle_gamma   90.00
#
_symmetry.space_group_name_H-M   'P 1'
#
loop_
_entity.id
_entity.type
_entity.pdbx_description
1 polymer ?
#
loop_
_entity_poly.entity_id
_entity_poly.type
_entity_poly.pdbx_seq_one_letter_code
_entity_poly.pdbx_strand_id
1 'polypeptide(L)'
;MNWELLQVAFWLIAGIVSFYFSLGTARVWTSIAVGFFLILVGEVIPRAMPFLPWADLPQVEAMGLIIGTISIMVMTHGFQEYYVFSKTLEIEGKKSTVYLGTLAVIAASLAFILINPVPDSATLELIKIVSLTNWVFLSLINIDMIRKIYLNIKDSPISKGFLAFIAIFVFIFLWKGAALYIRIYELDTLRGTYPFRYNLSFMVSHAGNVLASLSVGGTFLYLARLLR
;
A
#
# COMPACT_ATOMS: atom_id res chain seq x y z
N MET A 1 0.11 1.26 -26.07
CA MET A 1 1.17 1.22 -25.04
C MET A 1 0.59 0.54 -23.81
N ASN A 2 1.22 -0.51 -23.30
CA ASN A 2 0.65 -1.31 -22.22
C ASN A 2 0.80 -0.55 -20.89
N TRP A 3 -0.21 0.27 -20.55
CA TRP A 3 -0.19 1.17 -19.38
C TRP A 3 0.08 0.41 -18.06
N GLU A 4 -0.26 -0.87 -18.01
CA GLU A 4 0.04 -1.76 -16.89
C GLU A 4 1.55 -1.97 -16.69
N LEU A 5 2.30 -2.18 -17.78
CA LEU A 5 3.76 -2.36 -17.70
C LEU A 5 4.46 -1.11 -17.17
N LEU A 6 4.01 0.07 -17.62
CA LEU A 6 4.55 1.35 -17.15
C LEU A 6 4.24 1.56 -15.65
N GLN A 7 3.04 1.19 -15.22
CA GLN A 7 2.63 1.26 -13.82
C GLN A 7 3.43 0.29 -12.93
N VAL A 8 3.69 -0.92 -13.42
CA VAL A 8 4.59 -1.88 -12.77
C VAL A 8 5.99 -1.29 -12.61
N ALA A 9 6.52 -0.63 -13.64
CA ALA A 9 7.82 0.03 -13.57
C ALA A 9 7.85 1.17 -12.54
N PHE A 10 6.80 2.00 -12.47
CA PHE A 10 6.72 3.07 -11.46
C PHE A 10 6.67 2.51 -10.03
N TRP A 11 5.88 1.47 -9.78
CA TRP A 11 5.85 0.82 -8.48
C TRP A 11 7.17 0.13 -8.15
N LEU A 12 7.86 -0.44 -9.13
CA LEU A 12 9.18 -1.04 -8.93
C LEU A 12 10.20 0.00 -8.48
N ILE A 13 10.24 1.16 -9.14
CA ILE A 13 11.09 2.28 -8.73
C ILE A 13 10.69 2.75 -7.32
N ALA A 14 9.40 2.97 -7.07
CA ALA A 14 8.90 3.43 -5.76
C ALA A 14 9.22 2.43 -4.63
N GLY A 15 9.07 1.13 -4.88
CA GLY A 15 9.38 0.06 -3.96
C GLY A 15 10.87 -0.04 -3.65
N ILE A 16 11.73 0.03 -4.67
CA ILE A 16 13.19 0.02 -4.48
C ILE A 16 13.65 1.25 -3.69
N VAL A 17 13.16 2.43 -4.06
CA VAL A 17 13.54 3.68 -3.38
C VAL A 17 13.08 3.67 -1.92
N SER A 18 11.84 3.26 -1.65
CA SER A 18 11.33 3.15 -0.27
C SER A 18 12.12 2.12 0.53
N PHE A 19 12.38 0.93 -0.01
CA PHE A 19 13.17 -0.08 0.69
C PHE A 19 14.61 0.38 0.95
N TYR A 20 15.27 0.99 -0.03
CA TYR A 20 16.60 1.56 0.13
C TYR A 20 16.63 2.65 1.20
N PHE A 21 15.60 3.52 1.23
CA PHE A 21 15.44 4.53 2.27
C PHE A 21 15.33 3.90 3.68
N SER A 22 14.63 2.77 3.81
CA SER A 22 14.45 2.07 5.10
C SER A 22 15.76 1.62 5.77
N LEU A 23 16.77 1.25 4.97
CA LEU A 23 18.05 0.74 5.46
C LEU A 23 18.87 1.83 6.17
N GLY A 24 18.92 3.03 5.57
CA GLY A 24 19.78 4.13 6.02
C GLY A 24 19.15 5.13 6.99
N THR A 25 17.88 5.01 7.35
CA THR A 25 17.15 6.03 8.13
C THR A 25 16.80 5.59 9.55
N ALA A 26 16.27 6.46 10.40
CA ALA A 26 15.87 6.09 11.77
C ALA A 26 14.75 5.03 11.78
N ARG A 27 14.63 4.28 12.89
CA ARG A 27 13.66 3.18 13.04
C ARG A 27 12.22 3.57 12.69
N VAL A 28 11.80 4.77 13.06
CA VAL A 28 10.41 5.25 12.84
C VAL A 28 10.04 5.27 11.35
N TRP A 29 11.02 5.52 10.48
CA TRP A 29 10.85 5.52 9.03
C TRP A 29 10.82 4.12 8.42
N THR A 30 11.40 3.12 9.10
CA THR A 30 11.51 1.76 8.59
C THR A 30 10.14 1.14 8.36
N SER A 31 9.19 1.28 9.30
CA SER A 31 7.82 0.73 9.15
C SER A 31 7.09 1.35 7.96
N ILE A 32 7.13 2.67 7.82
CA ILE A 32 6.50 3.40 6.71
C ILE A 32 7.09 2.91 5.38
N ALA A 33 8.42 2.88 5.28
CA ALA A 33 9.14 2.49 4.08
C ALA A 33 8.94 1.02 3.69
N VAL A 34 8.99 0.10 4.65
CA VAL A 34 8.70 -1.33 4.44
C VAL A 34 7.27 -1.52 3.98
N GLY A 35 6.32 -0.81 4.58
CA GLY A 35 4.92 -0.86 4.16
C GLY A 35 4.75 -0.45 2.69
N PHE A 36 5.34 0.67 2.25
CA PHE A 36 5.30 1.07 0.83
C PHE A 36 6.01 0.08 -0.09
N PHE A 37 7.13 -0.51 0.33
CA PHE A 37 7.78 -1.60 -0.40
C PHE A 37 6.86 -2.82 -0.55
N LEU A 38 6.10 -3.18 0.48
CA LEU A 38 5.16 -4.30 0.39
C LEU A 38 4.00 -4.05 -0.58
N ILE A 39 3.70 -2.79 -0.97
CA ILE A 39 2.73 -2.52 -2.05
C ILE A 39 3.24 -3.12 -3.36
N LEU A 40 4.53 -2.99 -3.65
CA LEU A 40 5.15 -3.63 -4.82
C LEU A 40 4.89 -5.14 -4.77
N VAL A 41 5.16 -5.77 -3.63
CA VAL A 41 5.00 -7.22 -3.49
C VAL A 41 3.53 -7.64 -3.59
N GLY A 42 2.61 -6.93 -2.92
CA GLY A 42 1.19 -7.28 -2.86
C GLY A 42 0.38 -6.92 -4.11
N GLU A 43 0.81 -5.94 -4.91
CA GLU A 43 0.04 -5.45 -6.07
C GLU A 43 0.70 -5.71 -7.41
N VAL A 44 2.03 -5.64 -7.48
CA VAL A 44 2.74 -5.78 -8.76
C VAL A 44 3.05 -7.23 -9.07
N ILE A 45 3.44 -8.03 -8.07
CA ILE A 45 3.73 -9.45 -8.31
C ILE A 45 2.48 -10.18 -8.84
N PRO A 46 1.27 -10.02 -8.25
CA PRO A 46 0.05 -10.61 -8.79
C PRO A 46 -0.30 -10.18 -10.23
N ARG A 47 0.04 -8.95 -10.61
CA ARG A 47 -0.23 -8.43 -11.97
C ARG A 47 0.86 -8.81 -12.98
N ALA A 48 2.04 -9.15 -12.50
CA ALA A 48 3.12 -9.72 -13.30
C ALA A 48 2.97 -11.24 -13.49
N MET A 49 2.02 -11.89 -12.81
CA MET A 49 1.74 -13.34 -12.88
C MET A 49 1.51 -13.89 -14.28
N PRO A 50 0.85 -13.19 -15.24
CA PRO A 50 0.71 -13.68 -16.61
C PRO A 50 2.04 -13.92 -17.33
N PHE A 51 3.15 -13.37 -16.80
CA PHE A 51 4.49 -13.48 -17.35
C PHE A 51 5.39 -14.45 -16.56
N LEU A 52 4.89 -15.05 -15.46
CA LEU A 52 5.63 -15.96 -14.59
C LEU A 52 4.98 -17.35 -14.60
N PRO A 53 5.70 -18.42 -14.97
CA PRO A 53 5.17 -19.78 -14.89
C PRO A 53 4.84 -20.11 -13.42
N TRP A 54 3.73 -20.84 -13.18
CA TRP A 54 3.21 -21.26 -11.86
C TRP A 54 2.50 -20.19 -11.03
N ALA A 55 2.25 -19.01 -11.60
CA ALA A 55 1.68 -17.88 -10.87
C ALA A 55 0.13 -17.84 -10.86
N ASP A 56 -0.56 -18.62 -11.69
CA ASP A 56 -2.03 -18.68 -11.74
C ASP A 56 -2.66 -19.50 -10.58
N LEU A 57 -1.91 -19.75 -9.50
CA LEU A 57 -2.41 -20.47 -8.34
C LEU A 57 -3.29 -19.56 -7.47
N PRO A 58 -4.53 -19.95 -7.12
CA PRO A 58 -5.42 -19.19 -6.24
C PRO A 58 -4.74 -18.77 -4.91
N GLN A 59 -3.87 -19.62 -4.39
CA GLN A 59 -3.12 -19.36 -3.15
C GLN A 59 -2.14 -18.19 -3.30
N VAL A 60 -1.54 -18.00 -4.48
CA VAL A 60 -0.61 -16.90 -4.77
C VAL A 60 -1.39 -15.58 -4.89
N GLU A 61 -2.55 -15.59 -5.55
CA GLU A 61 -3.43 -14.42 -5.59
C GLU A 61 -3.89 -14.01 -4.18
N ALA A 62 -4.36 -14.99 -3.39
CA ALA A 62 -4.75 -14.76 -1.99
C ALA A 62 -3.59 -14.17 -1.17
N MET A 63 -2.37 -14.71 -1.32
CA MET A 63 -1.19 -14.21 -0.62
C MET A 63 -0.86 -12.77 -1.04
N GLY A 64 -0.98 -12.43 -2.33
CA GLY A 64 -0.79 -11.06 -2.83
C GLY A 64 -1.75 -10.07 -2.15
N LEU A 65 -3.03 -10.41 -2.08
CA LEU A 65 -4.06 -9.59 -1.42
C LEU A 65 -3.81 -9.41 0.08
N ILE A 66 -3.33 -10.47 0.75
CA ILE A 66 -2.95 -10.43 2.17
C ILE A 66 -1.70 -9.57 2.38
N ILE A 67 -0.67 -9.71 1.55
CA ILE A 67 0.52 -8.85 1.61
C ILE A 67 0.14 -7.38 1.40
N GLY A 68 -0.80 -7.10 0.47
CA GLY A 68 -1.37 -5.76 0.31
C GLY A 68 -2.05 -5.26 1.59
N THR A 69 -2.74 -6.12 2.33
CA THR A 69 -3.35 -5.76 3.63
C THR A 69 -2.28 -5.51 4.70
N ILE A 70 -1.26 -6.37 4.79
CA ILE A 70 -0.13 -6.22 5.72
C ILE A 70 0.60 -4.91 5.44
N SER A 71 0.81 -4.57 4.16
CA SER A 71 1.45 -3.32 3.73
C SER A 71 0.80 -2.10 4.38
N ILE A 72 -0.52 -1.93 4.23
CA ILE A 72 -1.23 -0.78 4.78
C ILE A 72 -1.24 -0.77 6.31
N MET A 73 -1.34 -1.94 6.95
CA MET A 73 -1.26 -2.06 8.41
C MET A 73 0.10 -1.64 8.95
N VAL A 74 1.19 -2.10 8.33
CA VAL A 74 2.57 -1.75 8.72
C VAL A 74 2.83 -0.25 8.51
N MET A 75 2.31 0.34 7.42
CA MET A 75 2.37 1.80 7.23
C MET A 75 1.62 2.55 8.32
N THR A 76 0.38 2.14 8.63
CA THR A 76 -0.43 2.75 9.68
C THR A 76 0.27 2.69 11.03
N HIS A 77 0.82 1.54 11.40
CA HIS A 77 1.61 1.40 12.61
C HIS A 77 2.82 2.35 12.61
N GLY A 78 3.53 2.47 11.47
CA GLY A 78 4.66 3.41 11.33
C GLY A 78 4.27 4.87 11.55
N PHE A 79 3.15 5.32 10.98
CA PHE A 79 2.65 6.67 11.22
C PHE A 79 2.14 6.88 12.66
N GLN A 80 1.52 5.87 13.28
CA GLN A 80 1.10 5.92 14.68
C GLN A 80 2.30 6.11 15.60
N GLU A 81 3.33 5.32 15.37
CA GLU A 81 4.59 5.42 16.10
C GLU A 81 5.24 6.79 15.90
N TYR A 82 5.28 7.32 14.67
CA TYR A 82 5.80 8.65 14.40
C TYR A 82 4.99 9.73 15.12
N TYR A 83 3.67 9.60 15.15
CA TYR A 83 2.80 10.53 15.87
C TYR A 83 3.10 10.54 17.38
N VAL A 84 3.22 9.37 18.00
CA VAL A 84 3.59 9.25 19.41
C VAL A 84 4.99 9.81 19.66
N PHE A 85 5.96 9.49 18.80
CA PHE A 85 7.32 10.01 18.88
C PHE A 85 7.36 11.54 18.80
N SER A 86 6.56 12.15 17.91
CA SER A 86 6.49 13.62 17.77
C SER A 86 6.01 14.33 19.04
N LYS A 87 5.39 13.60 19.97
CA LYS A 87 4.89 14.12 21.25
C LYS A 87 5.77 13.77 22.45
N THR A 88 6.42 12.61 22.42
CA THR A 88 7.13 12.05 23.58
C THR A 88 8.64 12.09 23.44
N LEU A 89 9.17 12.20 22.21
CA LEU A 89 10.59 12.04 21.86
C LEU A 89 11.17 10.65 22.22
N GLU A 90 10.34 9.69 22.59
CA GLU A 90 10.77 8.33 22.91
C GLU A 90 10.71 7.44 21.68
N ILE A 91 11.86 6.88 21.29
CA ILE A 91 11.96 5.86 20.23
C ILE A 91 12.17 4.51 20.91
N GLU A 92 11.10 3.73 21.05
CA GLU A 92 11.20 2.39 21.62
C GLU A 92 11.33 1.30 20.57
N GLY A 93 12.48 0.65 20.46
CA GLY A 93 12.62 -0.61 19.72
C GLY A 93 13.73 -0.64 18.69
N LYS A 94 13.84 -1.78 17.98
CA LYS A 94 14.89 -2.05 17.00
C LYS A 94 14.29 -2.20 15.61
N LYS A 95 15.02 -1.75 14.58
CA LYS A 95 14.63 -1.97 13.17
C LYS A 95 14.40 -3.45 12.85
N SER A 96 15.23 -4.33 13.44
CA SER A 96 15.11 -5.78 13.27
C SER A 96 13.73 -6.29 13.69
N THR A 97 13.12 -5.72 14.72
CA THR A 97 11.78 -6.09 15.17
C THR A 97 10.72 -5.77 14.10
N VAL A 98 10.85 -4.65 13.40
CA VAL A 98 9.94 -4.29 12.29
C VAL A 98 10.09 -5.29 11.14
N TYR A 99 11.32 -5.56 10.69
CA TYR A 99 11.56 -6.49 9.59
C TYR A 99 11.14 -7.92 9.94
N LEU A 100 11.58 -8.44 11.09
CA LEU A 100 11.29 -9.81 11.53
C LEU A 100 9.82 -9.98 11.89
N GLY A 101 9.18 -8.99 12.52
CA GLY A 101 7.75 -9.02 12.82
C GLY A 101 6.91 -9.05 11.55
N THR A 102 7.25 -8.19 10.58
CA THR A 102 6.57 -8.18 9.26
C THR A 102 6.75 -9.52 8.54
N LEU A 103 7.98 -10.05 8.52
CA LEU A 103 8.28 -11.35 7.92
C LEU A 103 7.53 -12.50 8.61
N ALA A 104 7.45 -12.47 9.95
CA ALA A 104 6.72 -13.46 10.73
C ALA A 104 5.22 -13.45 10.42
N VAL A 105 4.59 -12.27 10.28
CA VAL A 105 3.18 -12.16 9.90
C VAL A 105 2.95 -12.67 8.48
N ILE A 106 3.85 -12.37 7.54
CA ILE A 106 3.79 -12.90 6.16
C ILE A 106 3.92 -14.43 6.17
N ALA A 107 4.88 -14.99 6.91
CA ALA A 107 5.10 -16.43 7.00
C ALA A 107 3.92 -17.15 7.68
N ALA A 108 3.36 -16.58 8.75
CA ALA A 108 2.17 -17.11 9.40
C ALA A 108 0.94 -17.09 8.47
N SER A 109 0.77 -16.02 7.69
CA SER A 109 -0.30 -15.91 6.69
C SER A 109 -0.14 -16.94 5.56
N LEU A 110 1.09 -17.17 5.10
CA LEU A 110 1.38 -18.20 4.11
C LEU A 110 1.07 -19.60 4.66
N ALA A 111 1.52 -19.91 5.88
CA ALA A 111 1.21 -21.17 6.53
C ALA A 111 -0.30 -21.37 6.68
N PHE A 112 -1.03 -20.31 7.04
CA PHE A 112 -2.49 -20.34 7.13
C PHE A 112 -3.15 -20.67 5.78
N ILE A 113 -2.71 -20.06 4.67
CA ILE A 113 -3.23 -20.39 3.33
C ILE A 113 -2.92 -21.84 2.95
N LEU A 114 -1.73 -22.35 3.27
CA LEU A 114 -1.29 -23.69 2.87
C LEU A 114 -1.98 -24.81 3.67
N ILE A 115 -2.38 -24.55 4.91
CA ILE A 115 -3.10 -25.52 5.76
C ILE A 115 -4.58 -25.61 5.37
N ASN A 116 -5.16 -24.52 4.87
CA ASN A 116 -6.57 -24.46 4.51
C ASN A 116 -6.82 -25.00 3.09
N PRO A 117 -8.08 -25.34 2.76
CA PRO A 117 -8.46 -25.71 1.40
C PRO A 117 -8.10 -24.63 0.39
N VAL A 118 -7.82 -25.05 -0.85
CA VAL A 118 -7.53 -24.12 -1.96
C VAL A 118 -8.70 -23.12 -2.10
N PRO A 119 -8.43 -21.80 -2.09
CA PRO A 119 -9.48 -20.80 -2.24
C PRO A 119 -10.22 -20.96 -3.56
N ASP A 120 -11.55 -21.00 -3.51
CA ASP A 120 -12.39 -20.88 -4.70
C ASP A 120 -12.54 -19.41 -5.12
N SER A 121 -13.18 -19.16 -6.26
CA SER A 121 -13.36 -17.81 -6.80
C SER A 121 -14.17 -16.90 -5.87
N ALA A 122 -15.16 -17.45 -5.18
CA ALA A 122 -15.97 -16.70 -4.21
C ALA A 122 -15.13 -16.27 -2.99
N THR A 123 -14.29 -17.16 -2.48
CA THR A 123 -13.35 -16.86 -1.38
C THR A 123 -12.34 -15.79 -1.79
N LEU A 124 -11.77 -15.89 -2.99
CA LEU A 124 -10.83 -14.88 -3.49
C LEU A 124 -11.47 -13.50 -3.62
N GLU A 125 -12.69 -13.43 -4.15
CA GLU A 125 -13.40 -12.15 -4.26
C GLU A 125 -13.70 -11.56 -2.88
N LEU A 126 -14.07 -12.39 -1.90
CA LEU A 126 -14.25 -11.94 -0.52
C LEU A 126 -12.95 -11.41 0.10
N ILE A 127 -11.83 -12.12 -0.06
CA ILE A 127 -10.50 -11.65 0.40
C ILE A 127 -10.17 -10.31 -0.26
N LYS A 128 -10.48 -10.15 -1.54
CA LYS A 128 -10.24 -8.92 -2.31
C LYS A 128 -11.06 -7.76 -1.81
N ILE A 129 -12.36 -7.95 -1.56
CA ILE A 129 -13.23 -6.94 -0.97
C ILE A 129 -12.70 -6.53 0.40
N VAL A 130 -12.38 -7.50 1.28
CA VAL A 130 -11.82 -7.22 2.61
C VAL A 130 -10.51 -6.43 2.53
N SER A 131 -9.60 -6.83 1.64
CA SER A 131 -8.34 -6.12 1.40
C SER A 131 -8.58 -4.67 0.97
N LEU A 132 -9.44 -4.45 -0.02
CA LEU A 132 -9.79 -3.11 -0.52
C LEU A 132 -10.48 -2.25 0.54
N THR A 133 -11.37 -2.84 1.36
CA THR A 133 -12.00 -2.18 2.49
C THR A 133 -10.96 -1.70 3.52
N ASN A 134 -10.01 -2.57 3.88
CA ASN A 134 -8.91 -2.19 4.77
C ASN A 134 -8.09 -1.02 4.20
N TRP A 135 -7.77 -1.07 2.90
CA TRP A 135 -7.09 0.03 2.22
C TRP A 135 -7.85 1.35 2.32
N VAL A 136 -9.16 1.34 2.08
CA VAL A 136 -10.00 2.55 2.13
C VAL A 136 -10.04 3.14 3.54
N PHE A 137 -10.35 2.32 4.55
CA PHE A 137 -10.44 2.79 5.94
C PHE A 137 -9.09 3.27 6.48
N LEU A 138 -8.04 2.48 6.29
CA LEU A 138 -6.71 2.84 6.81
C LEU A 138 -6.10 4.02 6.06
N SER A 139 -6.46 4.25 4.78
CA SER A 139 -6.05 5.48 4.08
C SER A 139 -6.63 6.73 4.74
N LEU A 140 -7.91 6.71 5.14
CA LEU A 140 -8.53 7.83 5.86
C LEU A 140 -7.88 8.06 7.23
N ILE A 141 -7.61 6.99 7.96
CA ILE A 141 -6.90 7.06 9.26
C ILE A 141 -5.49 7.64 9.07
N ASN A 142 -4.76 7.17 8.06
CA ASN A 142 -3.42 7.68 7.77
C ASN A 142 -3.45 9.15 7.36
N ILE A 143 -4.42 9.59 6.54
CA ILE A 143 -4.58 11.02 6.20
C ILE A 143 -4.73 11.88 7.45
N ASP A 144 -5.63 11.51 8.38
CA ASP A 144 -5.84 12.27 9.61
C ASP A 144 -4.60 12.28 10.51
N MET A 145 -3.95 11.14 10.65
CA MET A 145 -2.76 10.98 11.47
C MET A 145 -1.56 11.76 10.92
N ILE A 146 -1.32 11.70 9.62
CA ILE A 146 -0.26 12.43 8.93
C ILE A 146 -0.53 13.93 8.99
N ARG A 147 -1.79 14.36 8.88
CA ARG A 147 -2.19 15.76 9.13
C ARG A 147 -1.80 16.20 10.53
N LYS A 148 -2.09 15.39 11.55
CA LYS A 148 -1.72 15.70 12.95
C LYS A 148 -0.20 15.75 13.13
N ILE A 149 0.55 14.83 12.53
CA ILE A 149 2.02 14.87 12.54
C ILE A 149 2.51 16.16 11.90
N TYR A 150 2.04 16.48 10.69
CA TYR A 150 2.41 17.69 9.96
C TYR A 150 2.23 18.95 10.81
N LEU A 151 1.11 19.07 11.53
CA LEU A 151 0.86 20.21 12.43
C LEU A 151 1.88 20.28 13.58
N ASN A 152 2.30 19.14 14.13
CA ASN A 152 3.29 19.08 15.20
C ASN A 152 4.71 19.46 14.73
N ILE A 153 5.07 19.12 13.49
CA ILE A 153 6.42 19.33 12.95
C ILE A 153 6.47 20.37 11.83
N LYS A 154 5.49 21.28 11.75
CA LYS A 154 5.29 22.19 10.60
C LYS A 154 6.55 22.98 10.22
N ASP A 155 7.35 23.35 11.22
CA ASP A 155 8.56 24.18 11.08
C ASP A 155 9.80 23.36 10.68
N SER A 156 9.69 22.02 10.66
CA SER A 156 10.77 21.13 10.20
C SER A 156 10.84 21.09 8.67
N PRO A 157 12.03 21.03 8.06
CA PRO A 157 12.21 20.79 6.62
C PRO A 157 11.50 19.53 6.11
N ILE A 158 11.29 18.55 6.99
CA ILE A 158 10.66 17.26 6.68
C ILE A 158 9.13 17.36 6.56
N SER A 159 8.51 18.44 7.07
CA SER A 159 7.05 18.62 7.10
C SER A 159 6.41 18.54 5.71
N LYS A 160 7.10 19.04 4.68
CA LYS A 160 6.68 18.96 3.27
C LYS A 160 6.57 17.51 2.78
N GLY A 161 7.40 16.60 3.30
CA GLY A 161 7.29 15.17 3.01
C GLY A 161 6.02 14.56 3.59
N PHE A 162 5.58 15.01 4.77
CA PHE A 162 4.30 14.57 5.34
C PHE A 162 3.10 15.09 4.54
N LEU A 163 3.14 16.32 4.02
CA LEU A 163 2.11 16.79 3.07
C LEU A 163 2.07 15.92 1.81
N ALA A 164 3.22 15.51 1.29
CA ALA A 164 3.28 14.60 0.15
C ALA A 164 2.68 13.22 0.50
N PHE A 165 2.89 12.70 1.72
CA PHE A 165 2.20 11.49 2.18
C PHE A 165 0.67 11.66 2.28
N ILE A 166 0.15 12.83 2.68
CA ILE A 166 -1.31 13.09 2.62
C ILE A 166 -1.81 12.92 1.19
N ALA A 167 -1.13 13.55 0.22
CA ALA A 167 -1.49 13.43 -1.19
C ALA A 167 -1.43 11.97 -1.69
N ILE A 168 -0.38 11.22 -1.31
CA ILE A 168 -0.26 9.79 -1.61
C ILE A 168 -1.47 9.02 -1.10
N PHE A 169 -1.87 9.19 0.17
CA PHE A 169 -3.01 8.46 0.71
C PHE A 169 -4.35 8.89 0.11
N VAL A 170 -4.49 10.14 -0.34
CA VAL A 170 -5.65 10.57 -1.14
C VAL A 170 -5.67 9.82 -2.47
N PHE A 171 -4.54 9.70 -3.17
CA PHE A 171 -4.47 8.94 -4.42
C PHE A 171 -4.71 7.44 -4.22
N ILE A 172 -4.19 6.85 -3.15
CA ILE A 172 -4.47 5.46 -2.77
C ILE A 172 -5.95 5.28 -2.43
N PHE A 173 -6.57 6.21 -1.71
CA PHE A 173 -8.00 6.19 -1.41
C PHE A 173 -8.83 6.21 -2.69
N LEU A 174 -8.51 7.09 -3.65
CA LEU A 174 -9.18 7.12 -4.95
C LEU A 174 -8.98 5.81 -5.72
N TRP A 175 -7.75 5.30 -5.75
CA TRP A 175 -7.41 4.05 -6.40
C TRP A 175 -8.21 2.87 -5.83
N LYS A 176 -8.02 2.59 -4.54
CA LYS A 176 -8.58 1.43 -3.84
C LYS A 176 -10.07 1.59 -3.60
N GLY A 177 -10.54 2.80 -3.33
CA GLY A 177 -11.96 3.11 -3.16
C GLY A 177 -12.76 2.93 -4.44
N ALA A 178 -12.25 3.38 -5.58
CA ALA A 178 -12.93 3.14 -6.85
C ALA A 178 -12.93 1.65 -7.24
N ALA A 179 -11.82 0.93 -6.97
CA ALA A 179 -11.76 -0.52 -7.16
C ALA A 179 -12.71 -1.30 -6.24
N LEU A 180 -12.93 -0.81 -5.01
CA LEU A 180 -13.91 -1.36 -4.06
C LEU A 180 -15.34 -1.09 -4.54
N TYR A 181 -15.61 0.13 -5.00
CA TYR A 181 -16.93 0.54 -5.49
C TYR A 181 -17.39 -0.33 -6.67
N ILE A 182 -16.49 -0.63 -7.62
CA ILE A 182 -16.80 -1.54 -8.74
C ILE A 182 -17.25 -2.90 -8.24
N ARG A 183 -16.60 -3.44 -7.20
CA ARG A 183 -16.88 -4.80 -6.68
C ARG A 183 -18.15 -4.87 -5.83
N ILE A 184 -18.33 -3.94 -4.90
CA ILE A 184 -19.51 -3.92 -4.02
C ILE A 184 -20.80 -3.83 -4.83
N TYR A 185 -20.80 -3.06 -5.92
CA TYR A 185 -21.97 -2.88 -6.78
C TYR A 185 -21.96 -3.77 -8.01
N GLU A 186 -21.01 -4.72 -8.11
CA GLU A 186 -20.83 -5.61 -9.26
C GLU A 186 -20.87 -4.86 -10.61
N LEU A 187 -20.27 -3.68 -10.68
CA LEU A 187 -20.33 -2.83 -11.88
C LEU A 187 -19.64 -3.47 -13.09
N ASP A 188 -18.75 -4.44 -12.87
CA ASP A 188 -18.15 -5.26 -13.92
C ASP A 188 -19.23 -6.05 -14.70
N THR A 189 -20.21 -6.64 -14.01
CA THR A 189 -21.31 -7.40 -14.63
C THR A 189 -22.40 -6.45 -15.16
N LEU A 190 -22.63 -5.33 -14.46
CA LEU A 190 -23.64 -4.32 -14.82
C LEU A 190 -23.12 -3.24 -15.77
N ARG A 191 -21.96 -3.44 -16.41
CA ARG A 191 -21.30 -2.43 -17.27
C ARG A 191 -22.19 -1.93 -18.43
N GLY A 192 -23.09 -2.79 -18.93
CA GLY A 192 -24.04 -2.42 -19.99
C GLY A 192 -25.17 -1.52 -19.50
N THR A 193 -25.58 -1.68 -18.24
CA THR A 193 -26.67 -0.94 -17.60
C THR A 193 -26.20 0.38 -16.99
N TYR A 194 -25.01 0.40 -16.42
CA TYR A 194 -24.42 1.59 -15.79
C TYR A 194 -23.03 1.94 -16.35
N PRO A 195 -22.91 2.20 -17.66
CA PRO A 195 -21.62 2.38 -18.32
C PRO A 195 -20.83 3.58 -17.78
N PHE A 196 -21.53 4.68 -17.45
CA PHE A 196 -20.88 5.86 -16.87
C PHE A 196 -20.26 5.56 -15.50
N ARG A 197 -20.96 4.86 -14.61
CA ARG A 197 -20.48 4.56 -13.25
C ARG A 197 -19.27 3.65 -13.28
N TYR A 198 -19.32 2.62 -14.15
CA TYR A 198 -18.20 1.72 -14.37
C TYR A 198 -16.98 2.48 -14.93
N ASN A 199 -17.14 3.21 -16.03
CA ASN A 199 -16.04 3.92 -16.70
C ASN A 199 -15.40 4.97 -15.80
N LEU A 200 -16.20 5.75 -15.07
CA LEU A 200 -15.68 6.74 -14.12
C LEU A 200 -14.87 6.07 -13.02
N SER A 201 -15.40 5.01 -12.40
CA SER A 201 -14.70 4.29 -11.33
C SER A 201 -13.42 3.63 -11.84
N PHE A 202 -13.46 3.06 -13.04
CA PHE A 202 -12.29 2.48 -13.69
C PHE A 202 -11.20 3.54 -13.95
N MET A 203 -11.58 4.70 -14.48
CA MET A 203 -10.67 5.82 -14.72
C MET A 203 -10.07 6.38 -13.44
N VAL A 204 -10.91 6.61 -12.40
CA VAL A 204 -10.46 7.09 -11.10
C VAL A 204 -9.50 6.10 -10.44
N SER A 205 -9.81 4.79 -10.54
CA SER A 205 -8.94 3.73 -10.05
C SER A 205 -7.56 3.77 -10.72
N HIS A 206 -7.54 3.89 -12.05
CA HIS A 206 -6.31 3.91 -12.82
C HIS A 206 -5.49 5.19 -12.55
N ALA A 207 -6.13 6.36 -12.60
CA ALA A 207 -5.48 7.64 -12.33
C ALA A 207 -4.92 7.71 -10.91
N GLY A 208 -5.70 7.27 -9.91
CA GLY A 208 -5.25 7.20 -8.52
C GLY A 208 -4.01 6.32 -8.36
N ASN A 209 -3.96 5.18 -9.04
CA ASN A 209 -2.82 4.27 -8.96
C ASN A 209 -1.55 4.89 -9.58
N VAL A 210 -1.66 5.51 -10.75
CA VAL A 210 -0.53 6.21 -11.39
C VAL A 210 -0.02 7.33 -10.50
N LEU A 211 -0.91 8.20 -10.02
CA LEU A 211 -0.54 9.33 -9.16
C LEU A 211 0.06 8.88 -7.83
N ALA A 212 -0.45 7.80 -7.24
CA ALA A 212 0.11 7.20 -6.04
C ALA A 212 1.54 6.69 -6.28
N SER A 213 1.75 5.88 -7.31
CA SER A 213 3.09 5.30 -7.60
C SER A 213 4.17 6.37 -7.81
N LEU A 214 3.85 7.42 -8.59
CA LEU A 214 4.75 8.54 -8.84
C LEU A 214 5.02 9.35 -7.57
N SER A 215 3.97 9.63 -6.80
CA SER A 215 4.08 10.44 -5.59
C SER A 215 4.85 9.72 -4.50
N VAL A 216 4.69 8.40 -4.35
CA VAL A 216 5.49 7.58 -3.42
C VAL A 216 6.97 7.66 -3.76
N GLY A 217 7.34 7.37 -5.02
CA GLY A 217 8.73 7.45 -5.46
C GLY A 217 9.33 8.84 -5.24
N GLY A 218 8.62 9.88 -5.67
CA GLY A 218 9.05 11.27 -5.48
C GLY A 218 9.22 11.67 -4.01
N THR A 219 8.30 11.25 -3.14
CA THR A 219 8.35 11.56 -1.71
C THR A 219 9.54 10.90 -1.02
N PHE A 220 9.80 9.62 -1.29
CA PHE A 220 10.96 8.94 -0.71
C PHE A 220 12.29 9.47 -1.25
N LEU A 221 12.37 9.84 -2.54
CA LEU A 221 13.56 10.51 -3.07
C LEU A 221 13.80 11.86 -2.40
N TYR A 222 12.74 12.65 -2.21
CA TYR A 222 12.81 13.93 -1.51
C TYR A 222 13.29 13.76 -0.06
N LEU A 223 12.68 12.83 0.68
CA LEU A 223 13.07 12.55 2.06
C LEU A 223 14.48 11.97 2.18
N ALA A 224 14.88 11.12 1.24
CA ALA A 224 16.24 10.56 1.20
C ALA A 224 17.31 11.65 1.09
N ARG A 225 17.05 12.72 0.31
CA ARG A 225 17.95 13.87 0.18
C ARG A 225 18.01 14.77 1.41
N LEU A 226 16.97 14.75 2.25
CA LEU A 226 16.91 15.60 3.45
C LEU A 226 17.47 14.90 4.69
N LEU A 227 17.34 13.57 4.75
CA LEU A 227 17.66 12.76 5.93
C LEU A 227 18.99 12.02 5.81
N ARG A 228 19.70 12.17 4.69
CA ARG A 228 21.05 11.67 4.45
C ARG A 228 21.93 12.80 3.97
#